data_AF-A0AA38Y1R8-F1
#
_entry.id   AF-A0AA38Y1R8-F1
#
_cell.length_a   1.000
_cell.length_b   1.000
_cell.length_c   1.000
_cell.angle_alpha   90.00
_cell.angle_beta   90.00
_cell.angle_gamma   90.00
#
_symmetry.space_group_name_H-M   'P 1'
#
loop_
_entity.id
_entity.type
_entity.pdbx_description
1 polymer ?
#
loop_
_entity_poly.entity_id
_entity_poly.type
_entity_poly.pdbx_seq_one_letter_code
_entity_poly.pdbx_strand_id
1 'polypeptide(L)'
;MASRGGMYAKMAAVFLTCCIGGPALMYYVTPSEGEVFKRFSPDLQKRNLELRDQRTKDYEVFLSQLKEYSKSDKPIWTAAAEAQAKAREELQLKETQEKALQQKMREEMRAAQAQGR
;
A
#
# COMPACT_ATOMS: atom_id res chain seq x y z
N MET A 1 17.71 -55.52 -23.76
CA MET A 1 17.12 -54.43 -22.96
C MET A 1 16.56 -53.39 -23.92
N ALA A 2 15.26 -53.08 -23.89
CA ALA A 2 14.68 -52.07 -24.78
C ALA A 2 15.26 -50.67 -24.46
N SER A 3 15.60 -49.90 -25.49
CA SER A 3 16.24 -48.59 -25.30
C SER A 3 15.23 -47.59 -24.73
N ARG A 4 15.63 -46.88 -23.66
CA ARG A 4 14.79 -45.87 -22.98
C ARG A 4 14.80 -44.51 -23.67
N GLY A 5 15.46 -44.38 -24.82
CA GLY A 5 15.68 -43.09 -25.51
C GLY A 5 14.38 -42.36 -25.86
N GLY A 6 13.36 -43.09 -26.36
CA GLY A 6 12.05 -42.49 -26.67
C GLY A 6 11.31 -41.95 -25.44
N MET A 7 11.51 -42.56 -24.27
CA MET A 7 10.92 -42.06 -23.01
C MET A 7 11.59 -40.76 -22.57
N TYR A 8 12.92 -40.69 -22.61
CA TYR A 8 13.66 -39.47 -22.25
C TYR A 8 13.37 -38.31 -23.21
N ALA A 9 13.23 -38.58 -24.50
CA ALA A 9 12.85 -37.56 -25.47
C ALA A 9 11.47 -36.94 -25.16
N LYS A 10 10.47 -37.76 -24.81
CA LYS A 10 9.14 -37.29 -24.40
C LYS A 10 9.20 -36.45 -23.11
N MET A 11 9.96 -36.91 -22.11
CA MET A 11 10.12 -36.17 -20.86
C MET A 11 10.81 -34.81 -21.08
N ALA A 12 11.86 -34.77 -21.91
CA ALA A 12 12.54 -33.53 -22.25
C ALA A 12 11.61 -32.55 -23.00
N ALA A 13 10.79 -33.03 -23.94
CA ALA A 13 9.84 -32.21 -24.67
C ALA A 13 8.79 -31.57 -23.75
N VAL A 14 8.22 -32.34 -22.82
CA VAL A 14 7.26 -31.83 -21.82
C VAL A 14 7.92 -30.80 -20.91
N PHE A 15 9.12 -31.09 -20.41
CA PHE A 15 9.88 -30.18 -19.55
C PHE A 15 10.14 -28.84 -20.23
N LEU A 16 10.64 -28.85 -21.47
CA LEU A 16 10.87 -27.63 -22.26
C LEU A 16 9.58 -26.85 -22.48
N THR A 17 8.48 -27.54 -22.77
CA THR A 17 7.18 -26.90 -23.00
C THR A 17 6.67 -26.22 -21.73
N CYS A 18 6.82 -26.84 -20.56
CA CYS A 18 6.41 -26.22 -19.30
C CYS A 18 7.35 -25.06 -18.90
N CYS A 19 8.66 -25.25 -19.00
CA CYS A 19 9.65 -24.26 -18.59
C CYS A 19 9.70 -23.02 -19.50
N ILE A 20 9.46 -23.17 -20.80
CA ILE A 20 9.44 -22.05 -21.76
C ILE A 20 8.01 -21.56 -21.99
N GLY A 21 7.06 -22.48 -22.16
CA GLY A 21 5.66 -22.14 -22.45
C GLY A 21 4.96 -21.42 -21.31
N GLY A 22 5.30 -21.72 -20.05
CA GLY A 22 4.79 -21.00 -18.89
C GLY A 22 5.15 -19.50 -18.93
N PRO A 23 6.45 -19.15 -18.91
CA PRO A 23 6.89 -17.77 -19.06
C PRO A 23 6.42 -17.12 -20.36
N ALA A 24 6.44 -17.83 -21.49
CA ALA A 24 5.98 -17.28 -22.77
C ALA A 24 4.49 -16.90 -22.75
N LEU A 25 3.63 -17.74 -22.16
CA LEU A 25 2.21 -17.43 -21.98
C LEU A 25 2.02 -16.24 -21.03
N MET A 26 2.81 -16.18 -19.95
CA MET A 26 2.78 -15.07 -19.01
C MET A 26 3.14 -13.75 -19.71
N TYR A 27 4.22 -13.70 -20.49
CA TYR A 27 4.58 -12.50 -21.26
C TYR A 27 3.55 -12.15 -22.34
N TYR A 28 2.88 -13.14 -22.93
CA TYR A 28 1.85 -12.91 -23.94
C TYR A 28 0.58 -12.28 -23.34
N VAL A 29 0.16 -12.71 -22.15
CA VAL A 29 -1.07 -12.23 -21.50
C VAL A 29 -0.84 -10.97 -20.67
N THR A 30 0.37 -10.79 -20.13
CA THR A 30 0.69 -9.63 -19.31
C THR A 30 0.66 -8.37 -20.19
N PRO A 31 -0.25 -7.41 -19.90
CA PRO A 31 -0.36 -6.20 -20.70
C PRO A 31 0.93 -5.38 -20.64
N SER A 32 1.26 -4.73 -21.75
CA SER A 32 2.44 -3.88 -21.84
C SER A 32 2.34 -2.64 -20.95
N GLU A 33 3.49 -2.04 -20.61
CA GLU A 33 3.54 -0.85 -19.75
C GLU A 33 2.65 0.28 -20.32
N GLY A 34 1.69 0.75 -19.51
CA GLY A 34 0.77 1.82 -19.89
C GLY A 34 -0.42 1.41 -20.76
N GLU A 35 -0.53 0.15 -21.20
CA GLU A 35 -1.70 -0.32 -21.96
C GLU A 35 -2.97 -0.31 -21.11
N VAL A 36 -2.85 -0.73 -19.84
CA VAL A 36 -3.95 -0.68 -18.87
C VAL A 36 -4.40 0.77 -18.64
N PHE A 37 -3.45 1.71 -18.58
CA PHE A 37 -3.75 3.14 -18.40
C PHE A 37 -4.54 3.72 -19.57
N LYS A 38 -4.23 3.32 -20.81
CA LYS A 38 -4.96 3.74 -22.02
C LYS A 38 -6.40 3.24 -22.04
N ARG A 39 -6.69 2.11 -21.39
CA ARG A 39 -8.04 1.53 -21.28
C ARG A 39 -8.91 2.19 -20.19
N PHE A 40 -8.33 3.05 -19.34
CA PHE A 40 -9.09 3.77 -18.32
C PHE A 40 -9.96 4.89 -18.90
N SER A 41 -11.04 5.24 -18.20
CA SER A 41 -11.84 6.43 -18.51
C SER A 41 -11.00 7.71 -18.36
N PRO A 42 -11.31 8.80 -19.09
CA PRO A 42 -10.52 10.03 -19.06
C PRO A 42 -10.39 10.64 -17.65
N ASP A 43 -11.42 10.51 -16.81
CA ASP A 43 -11.38 10.99 -15.43
C ASP A 43 -10.43 10.16 -14.56
N LEU A 44 -10.43 8.84 -14.72
CA LEU A 44 -9.50 7.95 -14.03
C LEU A 44 -8.06 8.17 -14.47
N GLN A 45 -7.83 8.48 -15.75
CA GLN A 45 -6.50 8.82 -16.25
C GLN A 45 -5.97 10.07 -15.58
N LYS A 46 -6.77 11.14 -15.51
CA LYS A 46 -6.41 12.39 -14.81
C LYS A 46 -6.12 12.15 -13.33
N ARG A 47 -7.01 11.44 -12.63
CA ARG A 47 -6.79 11.08 -11.22
C ARG A 47 -5.53 10.26 -11.01
N ASN A 48 -5.25 9.31 -11.89
CA ASN A 48 -4.02 8.52 -11.79
C ASN A 48 -2.77 9.39 -11.92
N LEU A 49 -2.79 10.38 -12.82
CA LEU A 49 -1.69 11.31 -13.04
C LEU A 49 -1.50 12.23 -11.82
N GLU A 50 -2.59 12.79 -11.30
CA GLU A 50 -2.57 13.62 -10.08
C GLU A 50 -2.01 12.85 -8.87
N LEU A 51 -2.38 11.58 -8.72
CA LEU A 51 -1.97 10.74 -7.60
C LEU A 51 -0.58 10.11 -7.78
N ARG A 52 0.13 10.32 -8.91
CA ARG A 52 1.45 9.71 -9.14
C ARG A 52 2.43 10.08 -8.02
N ASP A 53 2.59 11.37 -7.76
CA ASP A 53 3.56 11.86 -6.77
C ASP A 53 3.17 11.43 -5.37
N GLN A 54 1.87 11.44 -5.06
CA GLN A 54 1.36 10.96 -3.78
C GLN A 54 1.67 9.47 -3.60
N ARG A 55 1.42 8.62 -4.61
CA ARG A 55 1.74 7.19 -4.52
C ARG A 55 3.22 6.92 -4.32
N THR A 56 4.11 7.69 -4.96
CA THR A 56 5.55 7.54 -4.76
C THR A 56 5.92 7.84 -3.31
N LYS A 57 5.38 8.94 -2.75
CA LYS A 57 5.60 9.30 -1.34
C LYS A 57 5.02 8.26 -0.39
N ASP A 58 3.79 7.82 -0.61
CA ASP A 58 3.12 6.81 0.21
C ASP A 58 3.89 5.49 0.18
N TYR A 59 4.48 5.13 -0.97
CA TYR A 59 5.31 3.95 -1.12
C TYR A 59 6.63 4.06 -0.33
N GLU A 60 7.31 5.21 -0.37
CA GLU A 60 8.50 5.45 0.45
C GLU A 60 8.20 5.39 1.94
N VAL A 61 7.08 6.01 2.36
CA VAL A 61 6.60 5.94 3.75
C VAL A 61 6.32 4.49 4.14
N PHE A 62 5.62 3.74 3.30
CA PHE A 62 5.33 2.32 3.53
C PHE A 62 6.62 1.50 3.70
N LEU A 63 7.59 1.67 2.82
CA LEU A 63 8.89 0.99 2.94
C LEU A 63 9.64 1.38 4.22
N SER A 64 9.53 2.65 4.64
CA SER A 64 10.14 3.10 5.90
C SER A 64 9.51 2.40 7.11
N GLN A 65 8.18 2.28 7.14
CA GLN A 65 7.45 1.58 8.19
C GLN A 65 7.75 0.08 8.18
N LEU A 66 7.80 -0.54 6.99
CA LEU A 66 8.13 -1.96 6.84
C LEU A 66 9.53 -2.28 7.37
N LYS A 67 10.52 -1.42 7.07
CA LYS A 67 11.88 -1.53 7.61
C LYS A 67 11.91 -1.39 9.13
N GLU A 68 11.04 -0.57 9.70
CA GLU A 68 10.94 -0.42 11.15
C GLU A 68 10.31 -1.67 11.77
N TYR A 69 9.23 -2.19 11.19
CA TYR A 69 8.57 -3.40 11.66
C TYR A 69 9.45 -4.64 11.53
N SER A 70 10.30 -4.72 10.51
CA SER A 70 11.23 -5.85 10.33
C SER A 70 12.32 -5.92 11.41
N LYS A 71 12.56 -4.86 12.19
CA LYS A 71 13.50 -4.89 13.32
C LYS A 71 12.91 -5.56 14.55
N SER A 72 11.60 -5.77 14.59
CA SER A 72 10.93 -6.47 15.68
C SER A 72 10.96 -7.98 15.43
N ASP A 73 11.15 -8.77 16.48
CA ASP A 73 11.01 -10.22 16.43
C ASP A 73 9.54 -10.68 16.26
N LYS A 74 8.59 -9.74 16.30
CA LYS A 74 7.17 -10.01 16.09
C LYS A 74 6.85 -10.11 14.60
N PRO A 75 5.82 -10.90 14.20
CA PRO A 75 5.36 -10.89 12.82
C PRO A 75 4.95 -9.48 12.35
N ILE A 76 5.32 -9.10 11.12
CA ILE A 76 5.13 -7.75 10.56
C ILE A 76 3.69 -7.25 10.71
N TRP A 77 2.69 -8.12 10.51
CA TRP A 77 1.28 -7.73 10.63
C TRP A 77 0.87 -7.39 12.07
N THR A 78 1.49 -8.01 13.08
CA THR A 78 1.24 -7.69 14.49
C THR A 78 1.87 -6.35 14.87
N ALA A 79 3.12 -6.10 14.44
CA ALA A 79 3.80 -4.82 14.65
C ALA A 79 3.07 -3.66 13.96
N ALA A 80 2.57 -3.89 12.73
CA ALA A 80 1.76 -2.91 12.01
C ALA A 80 0.42 -2.61 12.72
N ALA A 81 -0.27 -3.63 13.24
CA ALA A 81 -1.51 -3.46 13.99
C ALA A 81 -1.29 -2.68 15.30
N GLU A 82 -0.21 -2.98 16.03
CA GLU A 82 0.17 -2.24 17.25
C GLU A 82 0.49 -0.77 16.94
N ALA A 83 1.25 -0.50 15.87
CA ALA A 83 1.55 0.86 15.44
C ALA A 83 0.28 1.62 15.01
N GLN A 84 -0.65 0.96 14.33
CA GLN A 84 -1.93 1.55 13.96
C GLN A 84 -2.81 1.85 15.19
N ALA A 85 -2.81 0.98 16.20
CA ALA A 85 -3.53 1.20 17.45
C ALA A 85 -2.99 2.44 18.19
N LYS A 86 -1.65 2.53 18.34
CA LYS A 86 -0.99 3.69 18.94
C LYS A 86 -1.29 4.99 18.19
N ALA A 87 -1.22 4.97 16.87
CA ALA A 87 -1.52 6.15 16.05
C ALA A 87 -2.98 6.63 16.24
N ARG A 88 -3.94 5.72 16.40
CA ARG A 88 -5.34 6.05 16.67
C ARG A 88 -5.51 6.65 18.08
N GLU A 89 -4.86 6.09 19.09
CA GLU A 89 -4.89 6.62 20.45
C GLU A 89 -4.30 8.03 20.51
N GLU A 90 -3.16 8.27 19.85
CA GLU A 90 -2.54 9.60 19.77
C GLU A 90 -3.45 10.62 19.08
N LEU A 91 -4.14 10.24 18.01
CA LEU A 91 -5.11 11.11 17.33
C LEU A 91 -6.28 11.47 18.24
N GLN A 92 -6.83 10.49 18.96
CA GLN A 92 -7.91 10.73 19.92
C GLN A 92 -7.47 11.66 21.05
N LEU A 93 -6.27 11.45 21.60
CA LEU A 93 -5.70 12.33 22.63
C LEU A 93 -5.54 13.76 22.11
N LYS A 94 -5.00 13.94 20.89
CA LYS A 94 -4.88 15.27 20.27
C LYS A 94 -6.24 15.95 20.08
N GLU A 95 -7.23 15.24 19.54
CA GLU A 95 -8.57 15.78 19.37
C GLU A 95 -9.22 16.20 20.71
N THR A 96 -9.04 15.41 21.78
CA THR A 96 -9.59 15.76 23.09
C THR A 96 -8.91 17.01 23.67
N GLN A 97 -7.59 17.14 23.52
CA GLN A 97 -6.85 18.32 23.94
C GLN A 97 -7.27 19.57 23.15
N GLU A 98 -7.41 19.46 21.83
CA GLU A 98 -7.88 20.56 20.99
C GLU A 98 -9.30 21.00 21.37
N LYS A 99 -10.21 20.05 21.61
CA LYS A 99 -11.57 20.35 22.09
C LYS A 99 -11.56 21.06 23.44
N ALA A 100 -10.72 20.61 24.38
CA ALA A 100 -10.58 21.25 25.68
C ALA A 100 -10.02 22.67 25.58
N LEU A 101 -9.03 22.90 24.72
CA LEU A 101 -8.48 24.25 24.44
C LEU A 101 -9.53 25.15 23.80
N GLN A 102 -10.28 24.66 22.81
CA GLN A 102 -11.36 25.42 22.18
C GLN A 102 -12.46 25.81 23.17
N GLN A 103 -12.81 24.92 24.11
CA GLN A 103 -13.78 25.21 25.16
C GLN A 103 -13.29 26.32 26.09
N LYS A 104 -12.04 26.25 26.55
CA LYS A 104 -11.43 27.31 27.37
C LYS A 104 -11.41 28.66 26.66
N MET A 105 -11.00 28.71 25.39
CA MET A 105 -11.03 29.95 24.60
C MET A 105 -12.45 30.53 24.45
N ARG A 106 -13.46 29.66 24.27
CA ARG A 106 -14.88 30.10 24.19
C ARG A 106 -15.41 30.62 25.54
N GLU A 107 -14.91 30.13 26.66
CA GLU A 107 -15.26 30.62 27.98
C GLU A 107 -14.61 31.98 28.26
N GLU A 108 -13.33 32.14 27.93
CA GLU A 108 -12.61 33.41 28.05
C GLU A 108 -13.24 34.51 27.18
N MET A 109 -13.62 34.21 25.93
CA MET A 109 -14.32 35.19 25.07
C MET A 109 -15.70 35.58 25.63
N ARG A 110 -16.44 34.65 26.23
CA ARG A 110 -17.72 34.95 26.89
C ARG A 110 -17.53 35.82 28.13
N ALA A 111 -16.50 35.56 28.93
CA ALA A 111 -16.16 36.37 30.10
C ALA A 111 -15.74 37.79 29.72
N ALA A 112 -14.90 37.95 28.68
CA ALA A 112 -14.48 39.26 28.18
C ALA A 112 -15.64 40.09 27.61
N GLN A 113 -16.60 39.46 26.93
CA GLN A 113 -17.82 40.14 26.44
C GLN A 113 -18.75 40.59 27.59
N ALA A 114 -18.78 39.86 28.71
CA ALA A 114 -19.58 40.24 29.87
C ALA A 114 -18.94 41.38 30.70
N GLN A 115 -17.62 41.53 30.64
CA GLN A 115 -16.88 42.61 31.34
C GLN A 115 -16.83 43.93 30.57
N GLY A 116 -17.13 43.92 29.26
CA GLY A 116 -17.11 45.10 28.38
C GLY A 116 -18.46 45.80 28.20
N ARG A 117 -19.42 45.59 29.09
CA ARG A 117 -20.79 46.16 29.05
C ARG A 117 -21.15 46.75 30.40
#